data_AF-A0A7W9SIQ5-F1
#
_entry.id   AF-A0A7W9SIQ5-F1
#
_cell.length_a   1.000
_cell.length_b   1.000
_cell.length_c   1.000
_cell.angle_alpha   90.00
_cell.angle_beta   90.00
_cell.angle_gamma   90.00
#
_symmetry.space_group_name_H-M   'P 1'
#
loop_
_entity.id
_entity.type
_entity.pdbx_description
1 polymer ?
#
loop_
_entity_poly.entity_id
_entity_poly.type
_entity_poly.pdbx_seq_one_letter_code
_entity_poly.pdbx_strand_id
1 'polypeptide(L)' 'MATRSETVEKYKKKAGWLSKSYTLKKNIVDAFKEACEKQGVSQASVISAYMTEYVKAAGVEIKEIE' A
#
# COMPACT_ATOMS: atom_id res chain seq x y z
N MET A 1 12.43 -8.09 27.00
CA MET A 1 12.81 -8.47 25.61
C MET A 1 11.75 -7.91 24.69
N ALA A 2 12.12 -7.21 23.60
CA ALA A 2 11.14 -6.70 22.65
C ALA A 2 10.48 -7.86 21.91
N THR A 3 9.17 -7.78 21.73
CA THR A 3 8.39 -8.76 20.98
C THR A 3 8.64 -8.61 19.47
N ARG A 4 8.36 -9.68 18.70
CA ARG A 4 8.48 -9.65 17.23
C ARG A 4 7.61 -8.55 16.62
N SER A 5 6.42 -8.32 17.18
CA SER A 5 5.48 -7.27 16.76
C SER A 5 6.07 -5.86 16.94
N GLU A 6 6.62 -5.55 18.12
CA GLU A 6 7.24 -4.24 18.38
C GLU A 6 8.46 -3.98 17.48
N THR A 7 9.21 -5.03 17.17
CA THR A 7 10.35 -4.95 16.26
C THR A 7 9.89 -4.63 14.83
N VAL A 8 8.88 -5.33 14.32
CA VAL A 8 8.32 -5.10 12.98
C VAL A 8 7.72 -3.70 12.86
N GLU A 9 7.03 -3.20 13.88
CA GLU A 9 6.49 -1.83 13.86
C GLU A 9 7.58 -0.76 13.80
N LYS A 10 8.67 -0.94 14.56
CA LYS A 10 9.82 -0.03 14.49
C LYS A 10 10.45 0.01 13.09
N TYR A 11 10.57 -1.15 12.44
CA TYR A 11 11.06 -1.23 11.06
C TYR A 11 10.12 -0.55 10.07
N LYS A 12 8.82 -0.83 10.15
CA LYS A 12 7.82 -0.20 9.28
C LYS A 12 7.84 1.31 9.39
N LYS A 13 7.88 1.85 10.62
CA LYS A 13 7.99 3.29 10.86
C LYS A 13 9.27 3.88 10.27
N LYS A 14 10.42 3.23 10.49
CA LYS A 14 11.70 3.69 9.92
C LYS A 14 11.71 3.69 8.40
N ALA A 15 11.05 2.73 7.76
CA ALA A 15 11.00 2.64 6.31
C ALA A 15 9.85 3.47 5.68
N GLY A 16 9.13 4.28 6.48
CA GLY A 16 7.99 5.09 6.01
C GLY A 16 6.70 4.30 5.69
N TRP A 17 6.61 3.03 6.08
CA TRP A 17 5.45 2.18 5.81
C TRP A 17 4.32 2.49 6.79
N LEU A 18 3.16 2.86 6.26
CA LEU A 18 1.98 3.19 7.05
C LEU A 18 0.78 2.41 6.54
N SER A 19 0.13 1.65 7.42
CA SER A 19 -1.12 0.95 7.10
C SER A 19 -2.30 1.90 7.27
N LYS A 20 -2.95 2.25 6.16
CA LYS A 20 -4.25 2.93 6.16
C LYS A 20 -5.34 1.91 5.78
N SER A 21 -6.44 1.88 6.53
CA SER A 21 -7.62 1.09 6.21
C SER A 21 -8.65 1.95 5.49
N TYR A 22 -9.19 1.43 4.39
CA TYR A 22 -10.29 2.02 3.64
C TYR A 22 -11.46 1.04 3.61
N THR A 23 -12.69 1.54 3.70
CA THR A 23 -13.89 0.73 3.50
C THR A 23 -14.21 0.66 2.02
N LEU A 24 -14.11 -0.53 1.43
CA LEU A 24 -14.33 -0.78 0.00
C LEU A 24 -15.47 -1.78 -0.20
N LYS A 25 -16.12 -1.74 -1.37
CA LYS A 25 -17.16 -2.72 -1.71
C LYS A 25 -16.52 -4.07 -2.00
N LYS A 26 -17.08 -5.14 -1.40
CA LYS A 26 -16.57 -6.51 -1.50
C LYS A 26 -16.37 -6.98 -2.95
N ASN A 27 -17.35 -6.73 -3.81
CA ASN A 27 -17.31 -7.14 -5.22
C ASN A 27 -16.11 -6.54 -5.98
N ILE A 28 -15.72 -5.30 -5.66
CA ILE A 28 -14.58 -4.64 -6.29
C ILE A 28 -13.27 -5.25 -5.77
N VAL A 29 -13.18 -5.49 -4.46
CA VAL A 29 -11.98 -6.06 -3.83
C VAL A 29 -11.71 -7.48 -4.31
N ASP A 30 -12.75 -8.30 -4.43
CA ASP A 30 -12.64 -9.68 -4.91
C ASP A 30 -12.18 -9.72 -6.38
N ALA A 31 -12.78 -8.90 -7.25
CA ALA A 31 -12.36 -8.80 -8.65
C ALA A 31 -10.93 -8.25 -8.80
N PHE A 32 -10.56 -7.26 -7.98
CA PHE A 32 -9.21 -6.72 -7.97
C PHE A 32 -8.17 -7.76 -7.55
N LYS A 33 -8.49 -8.56 -6.53
CA LYS A 33 -7.64 -9.67 -6.09
C LYS A 33 -7.43 -10.69 -7.22
N GLU A 34 -8.50 -11.14 -7.87
CA GLU A 34 -8.42 -12.08 -8.98
C GLU A 34 -7.58 -11.52 -10.15
N ALA A 35 -7.74 -10.24 -10.47
CA ALA A 35 -6.95 -9.58 -11.52
C ALA A 35 -5.46 -9.50 -11.17
N CYS A 36 -5.11 -9.25 -9.90
CA CYS A 36 -3.72 -9.24 -9.44
C CYS A 36 -3.10 -10.64 -9.49
N GLU A 37 -3.85 -11.66 -9.06
CA GLU A 37 -3.41 -13.06 -9.09
C GLU A 37 -3.16 -13.54 -10.52
N LYS A 38 -4.06 -13.24 -11.47
CA LYS A 38 -3.88 -13.58 -12.89
C LYS A 38 -2.65 -12.94 -13.52
N GLN A 39 -2.30 -11.72 -13.08
CA GLN A 39 -1.14 -10.99 -13.58
C GLN A 39 0.16 -11.31 -12.81
N GLY A 40 0.09 -12.10 -11.74
CA GLY A 40 1.26 -12.42 -10.90
C GLY A 40 1.83 -11.22 -10.14
N VAL A 41 1.00 -10.20 -9.87
CA VAL A 41 1.41 -8.97 -9.19
C VAL A 41 0.80 -8.87 -7.79
N SER A 42 1.45 -8.16 -6.88
CA SER A 42 0.90 -7.92 -5.55
C SER A 42 -0.12 -6.79 -5.58
N GLN A 43 -1.24 -6.96 -4.84
CA GLN A 43 -2.27 -5.92 -4.68
C GLN A 43 -1.68 -4.60 -4.19
N ALA A 44 -0.72 -4.66 -3.26
CA ALA A 44 -0.06 -3.49 -2.72
C ALA A 44 0.72 -2.72 -3.80
N SER A 45 1.46 -3.42 -4.67
CA SER A 45 2.22 -2.78 -5.76
C SER A 45 1.31 -2.04 -6.73
N VAL A 46 0.21 -2.68 -7.14
CA VAL A 46 -0.78 -2.10 -8.06
C VAL A 46 -1.44 -0.88 -7.44
N ILE A 47 -1.86 -0.96 -6.17
CA ILE A 47 -2.44 0.19 -5.45
C ILE A 47 -1.44 1.33 -5.34
N SER A 48 -0.18 1.05 -4.98
CA SER A 48 0.88 2.06 -4.89
C SER A 48 1.14 2.76 -6.22
N ALA A 49 1.11 2.02 -7.34
CA ALA A 49 1.23 2.59 -8.68
C ALA A 49 0.08 3.54 -8.98
N TYR A 50 -1.17 3.11 -8.79
CA TYR A 50 -2.34 3.95 -9.02
C TYR A 50 -2.37 5.19 -8.13
N MET A 51 -2.01 5.06 -6.84
CA MET A 51 -1.91 6.20 -5.93
C MET A 51 -0.85 7.20 -6.40
N THR A 52 0.31 6.71 -6.86
CA THR A 52 1.40 7.54 -7.37
C THR A 52 0.97 8.29 -8.63
N GLU A 53 0.35 7.60 -9.58
CA GLU A 53 -0.17 8.21 -10.80
C GLU A 53 -1.23 9.28 -10.51
N TYR A 54 -2.15 8.99 -9.60
CA TYR A 54 -3.19 9.93 -9.19
C TYR A 54 -2.61 11.18 -8.53
N VAL A 55 -1.63 11.02 -7.64
CA VAL A 55 -0.94 12.13 -6.97
C VAL A 55 -0.18 13.00 -7.97
N LYS A 56 0.54 12.38 -8.92
CA LYS A 56 1.22 13.09 -10.01
C LYS A 56 0.26 13.86 -10.90
N ALA A 57 -0.86 13.24 -11.29
CA ALA A 57 -1.89 13.88 -12.10
C ALA A 57 -2.55 15.07 -11.38
N ALA A 58 -2.66 14.99 -10.05
CA ALA A 58 -3.13 16.10 -9.22
C ALA A 58 -2.10 17.21 -8.98
N GLY A 59 -0.87 17.08 -9.49
CA GLY A 59 0.21 18.05 -9.30
C GLY A 59 0.74 18.10 -7.87
N VAL A 60 0.53 17.05 -7.08
CA VAL A 60 1.00 16.97 -5.70
C VAL A 60 2.36 16.27 -5.67
N GLU A 61 3.33 16.86 -4.97
CA GLU A 61 4.65 16.25 -4.79
C GLU A 61 4.61 15.14 -3.74
N ILE A 62 5.11 13.96 -4.10
CA ILE A 62 5.36 12.86 -3.15
C ILE A 62 6.63 13.23 -2.39
N LYS A 63 6.49 13.61 -1.13
CA LYS A 63 7.63 13.85 -0.24
C LYS A 63 8.17 12.50 0.21
N GLU A 64 9.38 12.17 -0.21
CA GLU A 64 10.11 11.03 0.35
C GLU A 64 10.37 11.31 1.85
N ILE A 65 10.10 10.30 2.67
CA ILE A 65 10.39 10.34 4.10
C ILE A 65 11.81 9.77 4.23
N GLU A 66 12.82 10.65 4.35
CA GLU A 66 14.20 10.28 4.73
C GLU A 66 14.27 9.65 6.13
#